data_AF-A0A7V3RXH4-F1
#
_entry.id   AF-A0A7V3RXH4-F1
#
_cell.length_a   1.000
_cell.length_b   1.000
_cell.length_c   1.000
_cell.angle_alpha   90.00
_cell.angle_beta   90.00
_cell.angle_gamma   90.00
#
_symmetry.space_group_name_H-M   'P 1'
#
loop_
_entity.id
_entity.type
_entity.pdbx_description
1 polymer ?
#
loop_
_entity_poly.entity_id
_entity_poly.type
_entity_poly.pdbx_seq_one_letter_code
_entity_poly.pdbx_strand_id
1 'polypeptide(L)' 'MSLLYVDAFSGASGDMFLGALLDLGVPAEKITEGLKTLPIEGWNLKVRREKRHHIWGT' A
#
# COMPACT_ATOMS: atom_id res chain seq x y z
N MET A 1 13.03 7.76 17.52
CA MET A 1 11.62 7.32 17.61
C MET A 1 10.92 7.78 16.34
N SER A 2 10.34 6.86 15.57
CA SER A 2 9.63 7.16 14.32
C SER A 2 8.13 6.98 14.54
N LEU A 3 7.35 8.03 14.30
CA LEU A 3 5.89 8.02 14.36
C LEU A 3 5.34 8.11 12.93
N LEU A 4 4.50 7.16 12.53
CA LEU A 4 3.69 7.29 11.32
C LEU A 4 2.34 7.92 11.73
N TYR A 5 2.14 9.17 11.36
CA TYR A 5 0.86 9.86 11.54
C TYR A 5 0.07 9.80 10.24
N VAL A 6 -1.15 9.27 10.29
CA VAL A 6 -2.04 9.12 9.13
C VAL A 6 -3.25 10.05 9.32
N ASP A 7 -3.30 11.11 8.52
CA ASP A 7 -4.48 11.98 8.43
C ASP A 7 -5.27 11.65 7.16
N ALA A 8 -6.28 10.80 7.32
CA ALA A 8 -7.16 10.37 6.25
C ALA A 8 -8.59 10.84 6.52
N PHE A 9 -8.80 12.17 6.62
CA PHE A 9 -10.10 12.76 6.99
C PHE A 9 -11.28 12.27 6.13
N SER A 10 -11.04 11.98 4.85
CA SER A 10 -12.03 11.44 3.91
C SER A 10 -11.90 9.93 3.68
N GLY A 11 -11.09 9.25 4.48
CA GLY A 11 -10.63 7.88 4.23
C GLY A 11 -9.53 7.80 3.17
N ALA A 12 -8.97 6.60 3.02
CA ALA A 12 -8.05 6.22 1.95
C ALA A 12 -8.49 4.86 1.41
N SER A 13 -8.43 4.69 0.09
CA SER A 13 -8.64 3.36 -0.50
C SER A 13 -7.55 2.39 -0.03
N GLY A 14 -7.89 1.11 0.09
CA GLY A 14 -6.97 0.10 0.60
C GLY A 14 -5.67 0.03 -0.22
N ASP A 15 -5.79 0.02 -1.55
CA ASP A 15 -4.66 0.05 -2.48
C ASP A 15 -3.82 1.33 -2.38
N MET A 16 -4.45 2.50 -2.22
CA MET A 16 -3.74 3.76 -1.98
C MET A 16 -2.91 3.71 -0.70
N PHE A 17 -3.45 3.11 0.38
CA PHE A 17 -2.72 2.98 1.64
C PHE A 17 -1.56 1.97 1.54
N LEU A 18 -1.78 0.85 0.84
CA LEU A 18 -0.71 -0.12 0.57
C LEU A 18 0.42 0.49 -0.27
N GLY A 19 0.09 1.27 -1.30
CA GLY A 19 1.06 2.02 -2.11
C GLY A 19 1.89 3.00 -1.27
N ALA A 20 1.23 3.77 -0.40
CA ALA A 20 1.91 4.69 0.51
C ALA A 20 2.87 3.98 1.49
N LEU A 21 2.52 2.77 1.98
CA LEU A 21 3.41 1.97 2.81
C LEU A 21 4.64 1.49 2.03
N LEU A 22 4.47 1.09 0.77
CA LEU A 22 5.60 0.72 -0.11
C LEU A 22 6.52 1.91 -0.34
N ASP A 23 5.96 3.10 -0.60
CA ASP A 23 6.74 4.33 -0.78
C ASP A 23 7.46 4.77 0.52
N LEU A 24 6.92 4.42 1.69
CA LEU A 24 7.56 4.60 3.00
C LEU A 24 8.70 3.58 3.25
N GLY A 25 8.83 2.56 2.40
CA GLY A 25 9.88 1.54 2.48
C GLY A 25 9.45 0.23 3.15
N VAL A 26 8.15 0.01 3.37
CA VAL A 26 7.65 -1.30 3.83
C VAL A 26 7.89 -2.33 2.71
N PRO A 27 8.49 -3.50 2.99
CA PRO A 27 8.70 -4.52 1.99
C PRO A 27 7.37 -5.10 1.46
N ALA A 28 7.29 -5.36 0.16
CA ALA A 28 6.10 -5.95 -0.47
C ALA A 28 5.74 -7.32 0.12
N GLU A 29 6.73 -8.06 0.62
CA GLU A 29 6.57 -9.34 1.30
C GLU A 29 5.74 -9.19 2.57
N LYS A 30 5.94 -8.10 3.35
CA LYS A 30 5.17 -7.83 4.56
C LYS A 30 3.70 -7.53 4.27
N ILE A 31 3.45 -6.80 3.19
CA ILE A 31 2.09 -6.57 2.70
C ILE A 31 1.46 -7.90 2.24
N THR A 32 2.20 -8.70 1.49
CA THR A 32 1.73 -10.00 0.99
C THR A 32 1.41 -10.97 2.14
N GLU A 33 2.26 -11.02 3.18
CA GLU A 33 2.03 -11.79 4.40
C GLU A 33 0.72 -11.39 5.09
N GLY A 34 0.46 -10.08 5.22
CA GLY A 34 -0.77 -9.56 5.79
C GLY A 34 -2.01 -9.87 4.93
N LEU A 35 -1.93 -9.68 3.61
CA LEU A 35 -3.05 -9.99 2.70
C LEU A 35 -3.43 -11.47 2.71
N LYS A 36 -2.47 -12.38 2.91
CA LYS A 36 -2.71 -13.82 3.01
C LYS A 36 -3.51 -14.23 4.26
N THR A 37 -3.63 -13.38 5.27
CA THR A 37 -4.46 -13.69 6.45
C THR A 37 -5.95 -13.48 6.19
N LEU A 38 -6.31 -12.85 5.06
CA LEU A 38 -7.70 -12.65 4.67
C LEU A 38 -8.25 -13.95 4.06
N PRO A 39 -9.49 -14.35 4.41
CA PRO A 39 -10.14 -15.54 3.83
C PRO A 39 -10.67 -15.25 2.42
N ILE A 40 -9.79 -14.80 1.53
CA ILE A 40 -10.10 -14.38 0.15
C ILE A 40 -9.11 -15.08 -0.78
N GLU A 41 -9.65 -15.83 -1.73
CA GLU A 41 -8.86 -16.56 -2.74
C GLU A 41 -8.89 -15.86 -4.10
N GLY A 42 -8.02 -16.29 -5.02
CA GLY A 42 -8.03 -15.85 -6.42
C GLY A 42 -7.43 -14.47 -6.69
N TRP A 43 -6.69 -13.90 -5.74
CA TRP A 43 -6.01 -12.61 -5.93
C TRP A 43 -4.53 -12.78 -6.28
N ASN A 44 -3.95 -11.74 -6.88
CA ASN A 44 -2.52 -11.61 -7.12
C ASN A 44 -2.09 -10.15 -6.87
N LEU A 45 -1.02 -9.94 -6.09
CA LEU A 45 -0.47 -8.62 -5.84
C LEU A 45 0.54 -8.27 -6.93
N LYS A 46 0.31 -7.17 -7.63
CA LYS A 46 1.25 -6.58 -8.60
C LYS A 46 1.70 -5.23 -8.07
N VAL A 47 2.98 -5.11 -7.75
CA VAL A 47 3.59 -3.87 -7.29
C VAL A 47 4.25 -3.18 -8.48
N ARG A 48 3.90 -1.92 -8.74
CA ARG A 48 4.45 -1.14 -9.86
C ARG A 48 4.50 0.33 -9.50
N ARG A 49 5.67 0.94 -9.66
CA ARG A 49 5.77 2.40 -9.60
C ARG A 49 5.15 3.01 -10.84
N GLU A 50 4.15 3.88 -10.68
CA GLU A 50 3.47 4.58 -11.76
C GLU A 50 3.64 6.10 -11.67
N LYS A 51 3.52 6.76 -12.83
CA LYS A 51 3.42 8.21 -12.97
C LYS A 51 2.11 8.56 -13.66
N ARG A 52 1.31 9.43 -13.05
CA ARG A 52 0.09 9.99 -13.65
C ARG A 52 0.07 11.48 -13.45
N HIS A 53 -0.10 12.27 -14.51
CA HIS A 53 -0.17 13.74 -14.43
C HIS A 53 0.93 14.39 -13.56
N HIS A 54 2.17 13.90 -13.67
CA HIS A 54 3.34 14.33 -12.86
C HIS A 54 3.36 13.90 -11.39
N ILE A 55 2.37 13.15 -10.93
CA ILE A 55 2.33 12.54 -9.61
C ILE A 55 2.91 11.13 -9.71
N TRP A 56 3.71 10.74 -8.72
CA TRP A 56 4.32 9.42 -8.60
C TRP A 56 3.79 8.69 -7.37
N GLY A 57 3.65 7.38 -7.48
CA GLY A 57 3.34 6.48 -6.37
C GLY A 57 3.60 5.03 -6.77
N THR A 58 3.56 4.14 -5.78
CA THR A 58 3.65 2.69 -5.98
C THR A 58 2.29 2.01 -5.88
#